data_AF-A0A534MSY7-F1
#
_entry.id   AF-A0A534MSY7-F1
#
_cell.length_a   1.000
_cell.length_b   1.000
_cell.length_c   1.000
_cell.angle_alpha   90.00
_cell.angle_beta   90.00
_cell.angle_gamma   90.00
#
_symmetry.space_group_name_H-M   'P 1'
#
loop_
_entity.id
_entity.type
_entity.pdbx_description
1 polymer ?
#
loop_
_entity_poly.entity_id
_entity_poly.type
_entity_poly.pdbx_seq_one_letter_code
_entity_poly.pdbx_strand_id
1 'polypeptide(L)'
;MGRGVHISTEFAFLLSGVFIMLVAWALNLLGTIAGDQSSGHGVSDVYLWLFLMFQGLGFSTVGVIGANYREFMTNPALGKRYAVGFLLIADGGLHLLALNQHLGAAPQAAFFAIVSPIQIVGGIAFIDLPRRLDPIWLLFTGFLIAAFVLTRTVAVWPIGVVEEVDPLGLISKAVEIAMIAMLVSLVRADNAKKSDLRSASPANGP
;
A
#
# COMPACT_ATOMS: atom_id res chain seq x y z
N MET A 1 -26.64 13.01 23.11
CA MET A 1 -26.99 12.28 21.87
C MET A 1 -25.70 11.89 21.18
N GLY A 2 -25.27 10.65 21.34
CA GLY A 2 -24.08 10.14 20.64
C GLY A 2 -24.40 9.98 19.17
N ARG A 3 -23.64 10.65 18.29
CA ARG A 3 -23.68 10.39 16.85
C ARG A 3 -23.27 8.94 16.65
N GLY A 4 -24.21 8.07 16.27
CA GLY A 4 -23.91 6.67 15.96
C GLY A 4 -22.86 6.61 14.86
N VAL A 5 -21.84 5.76 15.05
CA VAL A 5 -20.86 5.47 14.01
C VAL A 5 -21.58 4.71 12.90
N HIS A 6 -21.85 5.37 11.78
CA HIS A 6 -22.38 4.70 10.60
C HIS A 6 -21.22 4.02 9.86
N ILE A 7 -21.12 2.71 10.00
CA ILE A 7 -20.20 1.86 9.24
C ILE A 7 -20.86 1.54 7.90
N SER A 8 -20.27 1.98 6.79
CA SER A 8 -20.72 1.56 5.46
C SER A 8 -20.33 0.11 5.19
N THR A 9 -21.09 -0.57 4.34
CA THR A 9 -20.77 -1.94 3.90
C THR A 9 -19.39 -2.01 3.26
N GLU A 10 -19.06 -1.02 2.44
CA GLU A 10 -17.73 -0.85 1.85
C GLU A 10 -16.62 -0.80 2.91
N PHE A 11 -16.78 0.07 3.92
CA PHE A 11 -15.78 0.22 4.98
C PHE A 11 -15.67 -1.04 5.83
N ALA A 12 -16.78 -1.76 6.06
CA ALA A 12 -16.78 -3.04 6.76
C ALA A 12 -15.97 -4.11 6.01
N PHE A 13 -16.17 -4.25 4.69
CA PHE A 13 -15.38 -5.17 3.86
C PHE A 13 -13.90 -4.77 3.82
N LEU A 14 -13.63 -3.47 3.67
CA LEU A 14 -12.27 -2.93 3.68
C LEU A 14 -11.53 -3.31 4.95
N LEU A 15 -12.12 -2.95 6.10
CA LEU A 15 -11.52 -3.18 7.41
C LEU A 15 -11.41 -4.66 7.74
N SER A 16 -12.41 -5.47 7.38
CA SER A 16 -12.38 -6.92 7.62
C SER A 16 -11.27 -7.61 6.82
N GLY A 17 -11.07 -7.24 5.56
CA GLY A 17 -9.99 -7.81 4.77
C GLY A 17 -8.60 -7.39 5.24
N VAL A 18 -8.44 -6.13 5.65
CA VAL A 18 -7.20 -5.66 6.30
C VAL A 18 -6.98 -6.39 7.63
N PHE A 19 -8.03 -6.62 8.41
CA PHE A 19 -7.92 -7.37 9.66
C PHE A 19 -7.44 -8.81 9.42
N ILE A 20 -8.01 -9.52 8.44
CA ILE A 20 -7.54 -10.86 8.04
C ILE A 20 -6.06 -10.83 7.66
N MET A 21 -5.66 -9.84 6.86
CA MET A 21 -4.27 -9.64 6.46
C MET A 21 -3.34 -9.44 7.67
N LEU A 22 -3.74 -8.61 8.64
CA LEU A 22 -2.96 -8.35 9.85
C LEU A 22 -2.88 -9.57 10.77
N VAL A 23 -3.95 -10.36 10.87
CA VAL A 23 -3.94 -11.62 11.64
C VAL A 23 -2.98 -12.62 11.00
N ALA A 24 -3.02 -12.78 9.67
CA ALA A 24 -2.08 -13.65 8.95
C ALA A 24 -0.62 -13.21 9.17
N TRP A 25 -0.34 -11.91 9.06
CA TRP A 25 0.98 -11.38 9.37
C TRP A 25 1.40 -11.63 10.83
N ALA A 26 0.50 -11.39 11.79
CA ALA A 26 0.80 -11.58 13.22
C ALA A 26 1.12 -13.04 13.55
N LEU A 27 0.42 -13.99 12.93
CA LEU A 27 0.72 -15.42 13.08
C LEU A 27 2.10 -15.76 12.51
N ASN A 28 2.47 -15.20 11.35
CA ASN A 28 3.83 -15.35 10.81
C ASN A 28 4.89 -14.74 11.73
N LEU A 29 4.62 -13.57 12.30
CA LEU A 29 5.52 -12.90 13.25
C LEU A 29 5.74 -13.76 14.50
N LEU A 30 4.68 -14.32 15.07
CA LEU A 30 4.76 -15.21 16.24
C LEU A 30 5.59 -16.45 15.94
N GLY A 31 5.40 -17.09 14.79
CA GLY A 31 6.21 -18.23 14.36
C GLY A 31 7.69 -17.87 14.20
N THR A 32 7.95 -16.69 13.61
CA THR A 32 9.32 -16.16 13.43
C THR A 32 10.01 -15.92 14.78
N ILE A 33 9.31 -15.31 15.75
CA ILE A 33 9.85 -15.04 17.09
C ILE A 33 10.06 -16.34 17.88
N ALA A 34 9.17 -17.31 17.74
CA ALA A 34 9.26 -18.60 18.42
C ALA A 34 10.43 -19.46 17.92
N GLY A 35 11.14 -19.05 16.87
CA GLY A 35 12.21 -19.82 16.26
C GLY A 35 11.69 -21.09 15.59
N ASP A 36 10.40 -21.14 15.27
CA ASP A 36 9.72 -22.30 14.72
C ASP A 36 10.04 -22.44 13.22
N GLN A 37 11.32 -22.65 12.93
CA GLN A 37 11.78 -23.14 11.61
C GLN A 37 11.63 -24.67 11.51
N SER A 38 11.07 -25.32 12.54
CA SER A 38 11.03 -26.77 12.74
C SER A 38 9.97 -27.53 11.94
N SER A 39 9.03 -26.88 11.26
CA SER A 39 8.10 -27.56 10.34
C SER A 39 8.47 -27.33 8.88
N GLY A 40 9.70 -27.69 8.52
CA GLY A 40 10.02 -28.28 7.21
C GLY A 40 9.57 -27.58 5.93
N HIS A 41 9.57 -26.25 5.82
CA HIS A 41 9.32 -25.56 4.55
C HIS A 41 10.07 -24.22 4.43
N GLY A 42 11.41 -24.29 4.41
CA GLY A 42 12.25 -23.18 3.95
C GLY A 42 11.77 -22.70 2.58
N VAL A 43 11.57 -21.39 2.43
CA VAL A 43 11.03 -20.70 1.24
C VAL A 43 9.53 -20.90 0.99
N SER A 44 8.93 -22.06 1.25
CA SER A 44 7.49 -22.31 1.03
C SER A 44 6.57 -21.60 2.04
N ASP A 45 7.08 -21.22 3.22
CA ASP A 45 6.28 -20.58 4.27
C ASP A 45 5.88 -19.14 3.91
N VAL A 46 6.81 -18.32 3.38
CA VAL A 46 6.53 -16.93 3.00
C VAL A 46 5.43 -16.82 1.94
N TYR A 47 5.39 -17.73 0.97
CA TYR A 47 4.34 -17.74 -0.06
C TYR A 47 2.96 -18.12 0.47
N LEU A 48 2.91 -18.99 1.49
CA LEU A 48 1.66 -19.30 2.19
C LEU A 48 1.13 -18.04 2.90
N TRP A 49 2.00 -17.33 3.63
CA TRP A 49 1.60 -16.09 4.32
C TRP A 49 1.21 -14.98 3.35
N LEU A 50 1.90 -14.85 2.21
CA LEU A 50 1.49 -13.96 1.11
C LEU A 50 0.09 -14.31 0.63
N PHE A 51 -0.18 -15.58 0.35
CA PHE A 51 -1.50 -16.02 -0.10
C PHE A 51 -2.60 -15.68 0.92
N LEU A 52 -2.38 -15.97 2.21
CA LEU A 52 -3.34 -15.68 3.27
C LEU A 52 -3.58 -14.17 3.45
N MET A 53 -2.52 -13.36 3.38
CA MET A 53 -2.61 -11.90 3.44
C MET A 53 -3.38 -11.33 2.25
N PHE A 54 -3.07 -11.77 1.03
CA PHE A 54 -3.75 -11.32 -0.17
C PHE A 54 -5.17 -11.86 -0.32
N GLN A 55 -5.51 -12.98 0.33
CA GLN A 55 -6.89 -13.43 0.41
C GLN A 55 -7.76 -12.43 1.19
N GLY A 56 -7.25 -11.88 2.29
CA GLY A 56 -7.90 -10.79 3.01
C GLY A 56 -8.10 -9.55 2.13
N LEU A 57 -7.06 -9.15 1.39
CA LEU A 57 -7.15 -8.03 0.45
C LEU A 57 -8.13 -8.29 -0.69
N GLY A 58 -8.18 -9.52 -1.22
CA GLY A 58 -9.12 -9.93 -2.26
C GLY A 58 -10.56 -9.89 -1.77
N PHE A 59 -10.82 -10.38 -0.56
CA PHE A 59 -12.14 -10.28 0.09
C PHE A 59 -12.59 -8.82 0.22
N SER A 60 -11.70 -7.96 0.70
CA SER A 60 -11.94 -6.52 0.80
C SER A 60 -12.24 -5.87 -0.56
N THR A 61 -11.44 -6.20 -1.57
CA THR A 61 -11.60 -5.68 -2.94
C THR A 61 -12.95 -6.08 -3.54
N VAL A 62 -13.34 -7.35 -3.43
CA VAL A 62 -14.64 -7.85 -3.92
C VAL A 62 -15.80 -7.17 -3.20
N GLY A 63 -15.70 -6.98 -1.89
CA GLY A 63 -16.73 -6.30 -1.10
C GLY A 63 -16.92 -4.83 -1.48
N VAL A 64 -15.82 -4.10 -1.67
CA VAL A 64 -15.84 -2.70 -2.11
C VAL A 64 -16.40 -2.57 -3.54
N ILE A 65 -15.99 -3.44 -4.46
CA ILE A 65 -16.52 -3.47 -5.83
C ILE A 65 -18.01 -3.81 -5.82
N GLY A 66 -18.43 -4.80 -5.05
CA GLY A 66 -19.84 -5.19 -4.93
C GLY A 66 -20.72 -4.04 -4.42
N ALA A 67 -20.22 -3.28 -3.43
CA ALA A 67 -20.93 -2.13 -2.87
C ALA A 67 -21.05 -0.95 -3.85
N ASN A 68 -20.06 -0.74 -4.72
CA ASN A 68 -19.91 0.49 -5.52
C ASN A 68 -19.89 0.25 -7.04
N TYR A 69 -20.36 -0.90 -7.53
CA TYR A 69 -20.16 -1.32 -8.93
C TYR A 69 -20.66 -0.31 -9.98
N ARG A 70 -21.83 0.31 -9.74
CA ARG A 70 -22.41 1.32 -10.66
C ARG A 70 -21.56 2.57 -10.72
N GLU A 71 -21.05 3.01 -9.56
CA GLU A 71 -20.25 4.22 -9.45
C GLU A 71 -18.92 4.04 -10.19
N PHE A 72 -18.29 2.87 -10.08
CA PHE A 72 -17.07 2.55 -10.82
C PHE A 72 -17.25 2.57 -12.35
N MET A 73 -18.41 2.13 -12.85
CA MET A 73 -18.72 2.20 -14.28
C MET A 73 -18.90 3.64 -14.78
N THR A 74 -19.40 4.53 -13.93
CA THR A 74 -19.68 5.93 -14.30
C THR A 74 -18.53 6.90 -13.99
N ASN A 75 -17.65 6.55 -13.04
CA ASN A 75 -16.57 7.41 -12.56
C ASN A 75 -15.24 6.63 -12.49
N PRO A 76 -14.52 6.53 -13.63
CA PRO A 76 -13.23 5.82 -13.67
C PRO A 76 -12.17 6.40 -12.72
N ALA A 77 -12.28 7.68 -12.36
CA ALA A 77 -11.36 8.29 -11.41
C ALA A 77 -11.56 7.72 -9.98
N LEU A 78 -12.80 7.39 -9.60
CA LEU A 78 -13.10 6.74 -8.33
C LEU A 78 -12.44 5.36 -8.26
N GLY A 79 -12.61 4.54 -9.30
CA GLY A 79 -11.98 3.22 -9.39
C GLY A 79 -10.45 3.29 -9.27
N LYS A 80 -9.81 4.29 -9.91
CA LYS A 80 -8.36 4.51 -9.76
C LYS A 80 -7.94 4.83 -8.33
N ARG A 81 -8.75 5.58 -7.57
CA ARG A 81 -8.44 5.89 -6.17
C ARG A 81 -8.50 4.65 -5.29
N TYR A 82 -9.52 3.80 -5.46
CA TYR A 82 -9.56 2.51 -4.75
C TYR A 82 -8.40 1.62 -5.15
N ALA A 83 -8.06 1.55 -6.44
CA ALA A 83 -6.92 0.77 -6.89
C ALA A 83 -5.61 1.23 -6.21
N VAL A 84 -5.36 2.54 -6.11
CA VAL A 84 -4.21 3.06 -5.36
C VAL A 84 -4.30 2.68 -3.88
N GLY A 85 -5.47 2.83 -3.25
CA GLY A 85 -5.66 2.42 -1.86
C GLY A 85 -5.35 0.94 -1.61
N PHE A 86 -5.82 0.06 -2.50
CA PHE A 86 -5.52 -1.37 -2.44
C PHE A 86 -4.05 -1.69 -2.70
N LEU A 87 -3.41 -1.01 -3.66
CA LEU A 87 -1.98 -1.18 -3.92
C LEU A 87 -1.14 -0.71 -2.71
N LEU A 88 -1.55 0.36 -2.02
CA LEU A 88 -0.90 0.81 -0.79
C LEU A 88 -1.03 -0.24 0.32
N ILE A 89 -2.23 -0.78 0.54
CA ILE A 89 -2.44 -1.84 1.54
C ILE A 89 -1.65 -3.10 1.18
N ALA A 90 -1.65 -3.49 -0.09
CA ALA A 90 -0.88 -4.62 -0.61
C ALA A 90 0.60 -4.48 -0.30
N ASP A 91 1.20 -3.35 -0.69
CA ASP A 91 2.63 -3.10 -0.50
C ASP A 91 2.99 -2.94 0.98
N GLY A 92 2.12 -2.32 1.77
CA GLY A 92 2.26 -2.32 3.23
C GLY A 92 2.24 -3.73 3.82
N GLY A 93 1.41 -4.63 3.31
CA GLY A 93 1.44 -6.05 3.67
C GLY A 93 2.76 -6.75 3.31
N LEU A 94 3.32 -6.46 2.14
CA LEU A 94 4.64 -6.96 1.74
C LEU A 94 5.75 -6.45 2.66
N HIS A 95 5.72 -5.17 3.01
CA HIS A 95 6.68 -4.59 3.96
C HIS A 95 6.51 -5.14 5.39
N LEU A 96 5.30 -5.52 5.81
CA LEU A 96 5.09 -6.23 7.08
C LEU A 96 5.74 -7.63 7.07
N LEU A 97 5.70 -8.34 5.95
CA LEU A 97 6.43 -9.61 5.83
C LEU A 97 7.95 -9.38 5.79
N ALA A 98 8.40 -8.32 5.12
CA ALA A 98 9.81 -7.95 5.11
C ALA A 98 10.32 -7.57 6.50
N LEU A 99 9.49 -6.92 7.33
CA LEU A 99 9.78 -6.68 8.75
C LEU A 99 10.12 -7.96 9.49
N ASN A 100 9.32 -9.02 9.31
CA ASN A 100 9.55 -10.31 9.98
C ASN A 100 10.90 -10.93 9.56
N GLN A 101 11.29 -10.78 8.30
CA GLN A 101 12.59 -11.24 7.78
C GLN A 101 13.78 -10.45 8.34
N HIS A 102 13.57 -9.20 8.75
CA HIS A 102 14.62 -8.28 9.17
C HIS A 102 14.65 -8.02 10.68
N LEU A 103 13.95 -8.81 11.52
CA LEU A 103 13.93 -8.60 12.98
C LEU A 103 15.33 -8.62 13.62
N GLY A 104 16.29 -9.33 13.02
CA GLY A 104 17.69 -9.34 13.46
C GLY A 104 18.50 -8.11 13.05
N ALA A 105 17.97 -7.24 12.20
CA ALA A 105 18.63 -6.07 11.63
C ALA A 105 17.83 -4.80 11.95
N ALA A 106 18.19 -4.15 13.06
CA ALA A 106 17.40 -3.07 13.66
C ALA A 106 17.06 -1.91 12.71
N PRO A 107 17.97 -1.40 11.84
CA PRO A 107 17.63 -0.34 10.90
C PRO A 107 16.53 -0.73 9.90
N GLN A 108 16.62 -1.91 9.31
CA GLN A 108 15.66 -2.42 8.33
C GLN A 108 14.31 -2.72 9.01
N ALA A 109 14.33 -3.36 10.18
CA ALA A 109 13.12 -3.58 10.97
C ALA A 109 12.41 -2.26 11.32
N ALA A 110 13.16 -1.24 11.78
CA ALA A 110 12.58 0.06 12.09
C ALA A 110 11.95 0.72 10.85
N PHE A 111 12.62 0.64 9.70
CA PHE A 111 12.09 1.15 8.44
C PHE A 111 10.75 0.52 8.09
N PHE A 112 10.66 -0.81 8.06
CA PHE A 112 9.42 -1.50 7.71
C PHE A 112 8.33 -1.34 8.77
N ALA A 113 8.67 -1.29 10.06
CA ALA A 113 7.73 -1.02 11.14
C ALA A 113 7.07 0.37 11.03
N ILE A 114 7.71 1.33 10.35
CA ILE A 114 7.17 2.67 10.11
C ILE A 114 6.43 2.73 8.77
N VAL A 115 7.06 2.25 7.69
CA VAL A 115 6.55 2.35 6.32
C VAL A 115 5.26 1.56 6.16
N SER A 116 5.20 0.33 6.69
CA SER A 116 4.04 -0.54 6.47
C SER A 116 2.75 0.02 7.07
N PRO A 117 2.72 0.49 8.34
CA PRO A 117 1.52 1.12 8.88
C PRO A 117 1.12 2.39 8.14
N ILE A 118 2.08 3.21 7.70
CA ILE A 118 1.80 4.41 6.89
C ILE A 118 1.08 4.01 5.59
N GLN A 119 1.55 2.97 4.91
CA GLN A 119 0.92 2.49 3.68
C GLN A 119 -0.46 1.87 3.92
N ILE A 120 -0.63 1.07 4.97
CA ILE A 120 -1.92 0.44 5.27
C ILE A 120 -2.96 1.50 5.66
N VAL A 121 -2.63 2.38 6.61
CA VAL A 121 -3.53 3.46 7.05
C VAL A 121 -3.77 4.44 5.90
N GLY A 122 -2.71 4.77 5.15
CA GLY A 122 -2.79 5.61 3.97
C GLY A 122 -3.71 5.04 2.91
N GLY A 123 -3.62 3.74 2.64
CA GLY A 123 -4.46 3.04 1.67
C GLY A 123 -5.92 2.96 2.08
N ILE A 124 -6.20 2.75 3.38
CA ILE A 124 -7.57 2.82 3.93
C ILE A 124 -8.15 4.23 3.75
N ALA A 125 -7.37 5.27 4.08
CA ALA A 125 -7.83 6.65 4.01
C ALA A 125 -7.80 7.24 2.59
N PHE A 126 -7.13 6.59 1.63
CA PHE A 126 -6.75 7.19 0.34
C PHE A 126 -7.96 7.71 -0.45
N ILE A 127 -9.11 7.05 -0.31
CA ILE A 127 -10.35 7.43 -0.98
C ILE A 127 -10.82 8.83 -0.58
N ASP A 128 -10.66 9.18 0.70
CA ASP A 128 -11.12 10.43 1.31
C ASP A 128 -10.05 11.53 1.30
N LEU A 129 -8.80 11.18 0.99
CA LEU A 129 -7.71 12.15 0.99
C LEU A 129 -7.90 13.24 -0.07
N PRO A 130 -7.57 14.51 0.22
CA PRO A 130 -7.63 15.56 -0.78
C PRO A 130 -6.59 15.32 -1.87
N ARG A 131 -6.96 15.52 -3.14
CA ARG A 131 -6.11 15.29 -4.33
C ARG A 131 -4.76 15.99 -4.33
N ARG A 132 -4.63 17.07 -3.56
CA ARG A 132 -3.34 17.76 -3.35
C ARG A 132 -2.27 16.86 -2.72
N LEU A 133 -2.67 15.74 -2.12
CA LEU A 133 -1.76 14.75 -1.53
C LEU A 133 -1.33 13.67 -2.53
N ASP A 134 -1.97 13.55 -3.70
CA ASP A 134 -1.58 12.55 -4.71
C ASP A 134 -0.10 12.68 -5.10
N PRO A 135 0.48 13.90 -5.30
CA PRO A 135 1.91 14.05 -5.54
C PRO A 135 2.79 13.64 -4.35
N ILE A 136 2.30 13.77 -3.12
CA ILE A 136 3.05 13.37 -1.91
C ILE A 136 3.14 11.85 -1.85
N TRP A 137 2.04 11.15 -2.13
CA TRP A 137 2.03 9.69 -2.25
C TRP A 137 2.90 9.19 -3.40
N LEU A 138 2.93 9.93 -4.52
CA LEU A 138 3.81 9.63 -5.64
C LEU A 138 5.29 9.77 -5.25
N LEU A 139 5.65 10.86 -4.56
CA LEU A 139 7.01 11.08 -4.05
C LEU A 139 7.40 10.02 -3.02
N PHE A 140 6.49 9.69 -2.11
CA PHE A 140 6.70 8.63 -1.12
C PHE A 140 6.97 7.28 -1.80
N THR A 141 6.14 6.88 -2.78
CA THR A 141 6.33 5.63 -3.52
C THR A 141 7.62 5.64 -4.33
N GLY A 142 7.94 6.76 -4.99
CA GLY A 142 9.21 6.92 -5.70
C GLY A 142 10.43 6.83 -4.76
N PHE A 143 10.33 7.37 -3.55
CA PHE A 143 11.34 7.23 -2.52
C PHE A 143 11.56 5.77 -2.13
N LEU A 144 10.50 4.96 -1.98
CA LEU A 144 10.64 3.54 -1.64
C LEU A 144 11.37 2.73 -2.73
N ILE A 145 11.09 3.01 -4.01
CA ILE A 145 11.84 2.42 -5.12
C ILE A 145 13.32 2.86 -5.07
N ALA A 146 13.56 4.16 -4.88
CA ALA A 146 14.92 4.70 -4.81
C ALA A 146 15.71 4.11 -3.63
N ALA A 147 15.08 3.96 -2.46
CA ALA A 147 15.69 3.34 -1.29
C ALA A 147 16.04 1.86 -1.55
N PHE A 148 15.16 1.12 -2.22
CA PHE A 148 15.45 -0.25 -2.63
C PHE A 148 16.67 -0.31 -3.56
N VAL A 149 16.69 0.48 -4.64
CA VAL A 149 17.84 0.51 -5.56
C VAL A 149 19.12 0.93 -4.84
N LEU A 150 19.07 1.95 -3.99
CA LEU A 150 20.24 2.46 -3.29
C LEU A 150 20.84 1.39 -2.36
N THR A 151 20.01 0.72 -1.57
CA THR A 151 20.47 -0.32 -0.64
C THR A 151 21.01 -1.56 -1.36
N ARG A 152 20.57 -1.85 -2.59
CA ARG A 152 21.05 -2.96 -3.42
C ARG A 152 22.26 -2.62 -4.28
N THR A 153 22.69 -1.36 -4.30
CA THR A 153 23.81 -0.89 -5.13
C THR A 153 25.02 -0.48 -4.31
N VAL A 154 24.82 0.12 -3.14
CA VAL A 154 25.90 0.60 -2.27
C VAL A 154 25.58 0.34 -0.80
N ALA A 155 26.63 0.21 0.02
CA ALA A 155 26.47 0.11 1.46
C ALA A 155 26.03 1.48 2.02
N VAL A 156 24.87 1.52 2.66
CA VAL A 156 24.29 2.75 3.22
C VAL A 156 24.39 2.70 4.74
N TRP A 157 24.86 3.75 5.40
CA TRP A 157 24.79 3.83 6.86
C TRP A 157 23.34 4.11 7.30
N PRO A 158 22.77 3.45 8.33
CA PRO A 158 23.42 2.53 9.28
C PRO A 158 23.34 1.03 8.91
N ILE A 159 22.85 0.66 7.72
CA ILE A 159 22.75 -0.72 7.26
C ILE A 159 24.15 -1.36 7.12
N GLY A 160 25.12 -0.61 6.58
CA GLY A 160 26.53 -0.98 6.56
C GLY A 160 26.92 -2.08 5.56
N VAL A 161 25.96 -2.66 4.86
CA VAL A 161 26.14 -3.69 3.83
C VAL A 161 25.31 -3.38 2.59
N VAL A 162 25.66 -3.99 1.46
CA VAL A 162 24.80 -4.02 0.28
C VAL A 162 23.76 -5.10 0.51
N GLU A 163 22.48 -4.72 0.44
CA GLU A 163 21.36 -5.62 0.64
C GLU A 163 21.19 -6.56 -0.57
N GLU A 164 20.72 -7.78 -0.31
CA GLU A 164 20.44 -8.74 -1.36
C GLU A 164 19.15 -8.41 -2.13
N VAL A 165 19.08 -8.88 -3.37
CA VAL A 165 17.85 -8.83 -4.16
C VAL A 165 17.01 -10.05 -3.81
N ASP A 166 15.95 -9.84 -3.05
CA ASP A 166 15.05 -10.89 -2.61
C ASP A 166 13.71 -10.87 -3.40
N PRO A 167 13.02 -12.02 -3.54
CA PRO A 167 11.76 -12.09 -4.28
C PRO A 167 10.65 -11.20 -3.72
N LEU A 168 10.56 -11.03 -2.39
CA LEU A 168 9.53 -10.23 -1.75
C LEU A 168 9.72 -8.75 -2.09
N GLY A 169 10.97 -8.27 -2.03
CA GLY A 169 11.38 -6.95 -2.46
C GLY A 169 11.03 -6.69 -3.93
N LEU A 170 11.30 -7.64 -4.83
CA LEU A 170 10.94 -7.52 -6.24
C LEU A 170 9.42 -7.44 -6.47
N ILE A 171 8.63 -8.26 -5.75
CA ILE A 171 7.16 -8.21 -5.81
C ILE A 171 6.66 -6.85 -5.32
N SER A 172 7.20 -6.34 -4.20
CA SER A 172 6.89 -4.99 -3.69
C SER A 172 7.18 -3.93 -4.74
N LYS A 173 8.35 -3.96 -5.40
CA LYS A 173 8.65 -2.98 -6.46
C LYS A 173 7.70 -3.06 -7.65
N ALA A 174 7.22 -4.24 -8.02
CA ALA A 174 6.20 -4.37 -9.06
C ALA A 174 4.87 -3.69 -8.65
N VAL A 175 4.45 -3.84 -7.38
CA VAL A 175 3.28 -3.18 -6.81
C VAL A 175 3.48 -1.65 -6.77
N GLU A 176 4.64 -1.17 -6.34
CA GLU A 176 5.00 0.25 -6.31
C GLU A 176 5.00 0.87 -7.73
N ILE A 177 5.50 0.18 -8.74
CA ILE A 177 5.47 0.65 -10.14
C ILE A 177 4.03 0.77 -10.64
N ALA A 178 3.17 -0.21 -10.37
CA ALA A 178 1.76 -0.14 -10.71
C ALA A 178 1.07 1.04 -10.00
N MET A 179 1.43 1.27 -8.74
CA MET A 179 0.93 2.39 -7.93
C MET A 179 1.37 3.74 -8.51
N ILE A 180 2.64 3.90 -8.89
CA ILE A 180 3.17 5.09 -9.56
C ILE A 180 2.39 5.37 -10.85
N ALA A 181 2.15 4.37 -11.69
CA ALA A 181 1.40 4.56 -12.93
C ALA A 181 -0.01 5.12 -12.66
N MET A 182 -0.69 4.61 -11.64
CA MET A 182 -2.02 5.06 -11.24
C MET A 182 -1.99 6.47 -10.63
N LEU A 183 -1.03 6.77 -9.74
CA LEU A 183 -0.84 8.09 -9.14
C LEU A 183 -0.51 9.15 -10.18
N VAL A 184 0.39 8.86 -11.12
CA VAL A 184 0.70 9.74 -12.25
C VAL A 184 -0.56 10.02 -13.08
N SER A 185 -1.38 9.00 -13.32
CA SER A 185 -2.66 9.16 -14.02
C SER A 185 -3.61 10.11 -13.26
N LEU A 186 -3.73 9.98 -11.94
CA LEU A 186 -4.57 10.83 -11.08
C LEU A 186 -4.06 12.28 -11.05
N VAL A 187 -2.76 12.49 -10.85
CA VAL A 187 -2.14 13.82 -10.83
C VAL A 187 -2.32 14.54 -12.17
N ARG A 188 -2.11 13.84 -13.28
CA ARG A 188 -2.32 14.41 -14.63
C ARG A 188 -3.78 14.82 -14.85
N ALA A 189 -4.73 13.99 -14.43
CA ALA A 189 -6.15 14.29 -14.56
C ALA A 189 -6.58 15.52 -13.74
N ASP A 190 -6.02 15.70 -12.54
CA ASP A 190 -6.31 16.87 -11.69
C ASP A 190 -5.73 18.17 -12.29
N ASN A 191 -4.52 18.10 -12.83
CA ASN A 191 -3.87 19.25 -13.49
C ASN A 191 -4.61 19.68 -14.76
N ALA A 192 -5.09 18.73 -15.58
CA ALA A 192 -5.91 19.04 -16.74
C ALA A 192 -7.18 19.80 -16.35
N LYS A 193 -7.90 19.32 -15.33
CA LYS A 193 -9.11 19.97 -14.82
C LYS A 193 -8.85 21.40 -14.32
N LYS A 194 -7.71 21.63 -13.64
CA LYS A 194 -7.30 22.98 -13.19
C LYS A 194 -6.99 23.91 -14.35
N SER A 195 -6.38 23.40 -15.42
CA SER A 195 -6.09 24.18 -16.62
C SER A 195 -7.36 24.65 -17.31
N ASP A 196 -8.34 23.76 -17.48
CA ASP A 196 -9.63 24.09 -18.11
C ASP A 196 -10.38 25.18 -17.35
N LEU A 197 -10.42 25.08 -16.01
CA LEU A 197 -11.05 26.10 -15.15
C LEU A 197 -10.36 27.46 -15.23
N ARG A 198 -9.03 27.48 -15.38
CA ARG A 198 -8.26 28.72 -15.50
C ARG A 198 -8.43 29.37 -16.87
N SER A 199 -8.59 28.58 -17.93
CA SER A 199 -8.89 29.07 -19.29
C SER A 199 -10.33 29.56 -19.43
N ALA A 200 -11.27 29.04 -18.64
CA ALA A 200 -12.67 29.44 -18.65
C ALA A 200 -12.97 30.66 -17.75
N SER A 201 -12.00 31.13 -16.95
CA SER A 201 -12.14 32.35 -16.15
C SER A 201 -12.08 33.55 -17.09
N PRO A 202 -13.15 34.37 -17.21
CA PRO A 202 -13.16 35.49 -18.13
C PRO A 202 -12.05 36.47 -17.74
N ALA A 203 -11.16 36.77 -18.68
CA ALA A 203 -10.22 37.88 -18.60
C ALA A 203 -11.00 39.20 -18.67
N ASN A 204 -11.76 39.51 -17.63
CA ASN A 204 -12.40 40.80 -17.46
C ASN A 204 -11.63 41.57 -16.38
N GLY A 205 -10.61 42.30 -16.82
CA GLY A 205 -10.14 43.49 -16.13
C GLY A 205 -10.58 44.73 -16.91
N PRO A 206 -11.03 45.81 -16.23
CA PRO A 206 -11.47 47.05 -16.86
C PRO A 206 -10.36 47.78 -17.63
#